data_AF-A0A3A3FI00-F1
#
_entry.id   AF-A0A3A3FI00-F1
#
_cell.length_a   1.000
_cell.length_b   1.000
_cell.length_c   1.000
_cell.angle_alpha   90.00
_cell.angle_beta   90.00
_cell.angle_gamma   90.00
#
_symmetry.space_group_name_H-M   'P 1'
#
loop_
_entity.id
_entity.type
_entity.pdbx_description
1 polymer ?
#
loop_
_entity_poly.entity_id
_entity_poly.type
_entity_poly.pdbx_seq_one_letter_code
_entity_poly.pdbx_strand_id
1 'polypeptide(L)'
;MVVVNLALASICFAGNCFPALVGDNTPAGTFSLSHQQIPDPGYGGDILVYKENRRYLWAIHRVYTLNPAERRMERLKSAQADARRSITNGCINVMPDVYQKLVDCCSRDVLVIL
;
A
#
# COMPACT_ATOMS: atom_id res chain seq x y z
N MET A 1 4.76 -2.76 14.39
CA MET A 1 5.58 -2.90 13.18
C MET A 1 4.69 -3.35 12.03
N VAL A 2 4.94 -2.79 10.84
CA VAL A 2 4.24 -3.14 9.60
C VAL A 2 5.25 -3.83 8.68
N VAL A 3 4.89 -4.97 8.12
CA VAL A 3 5.76 -5.72 7.20
C VAL A 3 5.06 -5.88 5.86
N VAL A 4 5.74 -5.55 4.77
CA VAL A 4 5.29 -5.81 3.41
C VAL A 4 6.21 -6.85 2.79
N ASN A 5 5.62 -7.89 2.22
CA ASN A 5 6.35 -8.91 1.47
C ASN A 5 6.03 -8.75 -0.02
N LEU A 6 7.02 -8.36 -0.82
CA LEU A 6 6.87 -8.08 -2.24
C LEU A 6 6.60 -9.34 -3.05
N ALA A 7 7.19 -10.47 -2.67
CA ALA A 7 6.97 -11.75 -3.35
C ALA A 7 5.55 -12.28 -3.14
N LEU A 8 5.00 -12.14 -1.93
CA LEU A 8 3.64 -12.56 -1.58
C LEU A 8 2.58 -11.48 -1.88
N ALA A 9 3.02 -10.28 -2.28
CA ALA A 9 2.19 -9.10 -2.46
C ALA A 9 1.23 -8.91 -1.27
N SER A 10 1.79 -8.92 -0.06
CA SER A 10 1.02 -8.87 1.19
C SER A 10 1.56 -7.81 2.14
N ILE A 11 0.70 -7.36 3.03
CA ILE A 11 1.01 -6.47 4.14
C ILE A 11 0.54 -7.11 5.45
N CYS A 12 1.39 -7.13 6.47
CA CYS A 12 1.12 -7.74 7.76
C CYS A 12 1.33 -6.73 8.88
N PHE A 13 0.38 -6.66 9.79
CA PHE A 13 0.41 -5.81 10.99
C PHE A 13 -0.61 -6.33 12.02
N ALA A 14 -0.39 -6.02 13.30
CA ALA A 14 -1.27 -6.46 14.39
C ALA A 14 -1.64 -7.97 14.35
N GLY A 15 -0.66 -8.83 14.02
CA GLY A 15 -0.84 -10.29 13.96
C GLY A 15 -1.63 -10.81 12.76
N ASN A 16 -2.04 -9.95 11.82
CA ASN A 16 -2.83 -10.32 10.65
C ASN A 16 -2.08 -9.96 9.36
N CYS A 17 -2.36 -10.68 8.28
CA CYS A 17 -1.81 -10.43 6.95
C CYS A 17 -2.93 -10.24 5.93
N PHE A 18 -2.75 -9.27 5.03
CA PHE A 18 -3.74 -8.87 4.04
C PHE A 18 -3.10 -8.81 2.65
N PRO A 19 -3.88 -9.02 1.57
CA PRO A 19 -3.43 -8.74 0.21
C PRO A 19 -3.08 -7.26 0.02
N ALA A 20 -2.07 -6.99 -0.78
CA ALA A 20 -1.70 -5.68 -1.25
C ALA A 20 -1.36 -5.73 -2.75
N LEU A 21 -1.54 -4.62 -3.47
CA LEU A 21 -0.91 -4.43 -4.78
C LEU A 21 0.43 -3.76 -4.58
N VAL A 22 1.46 -4.30 -5.23
CA VAL A 22 2.82 -3.77 -5.19
C VAL A 22 3.33 -3.57 -6.61
N GLY A 23 4.36 -2.74 -6.73
CA GLY A 23 4.99 -2.39 -8.00
C GLY A 23 6.47 -2.73 -8.04
N ASP A 24 7.05 -2.81 -9.23
CA ASP A 24 8.48 -3.10 -9.41
C ASP A 24 9.38 -2.02 -8.80
N ASN A 25 8.86 -0.80 -8.69
CA ASN A 25 9.52 0.35 -8.09
C ASN A 25 9.22 0.51 -6.58
N THR A 26 8.64 -0.51 -5.94
CA THR A 26 8.44 -0.53 -4.47
C THR A 26 9.77 -0.88 -3.83
N PRO A 27 10.43 0.04 -3.10
CA PRO A 27 11.78 -0.21 -2.61
C PRO A 27 11.75 -1.17 -1.40
N ALA A 28 12.61 -2.18 -1.42
CA ALA A 28 12.92 -2.93 -0.20
C ALA A 28 13.67 -2.05 0.80
N GLY A 29 13.50 -2.31 2.09
CA GLY A 29 14.18 -1.57 3.16
C GLY A 29 13.32 -1.32 4.38
N THR A 30 13.83 -0.47 5.27
CA THR A 30 13.13 -0.04 6.48
C THR A 30 12.81 1.44 6.39
N PHE A 31 11.56 1.80 6.69
CA PHE A 31 11.01 3.14 6.52
C PHE A 31 10.18 3.53 7.75
N SER A 32 9.94 4.83 7.92
CA SER A 32 8.98 5.35 8.90
C SER A 32 7.68 5.73 8.19
N LEU A 33 6.54 5.44 8.80
CA LEU A 33 5.25 5.87 8.27
C LEU A 33 4.89 7.28 8.75
N SER A 34 4.38 8.09 7.83
CA SER A 34 3.82 9.40 8.10
C SER A 34 2.44 9.53 7.48
N HIS A 35 1.44 9.82 8.31
CA HIS A 35 0.08 10.07 7.86
C HIS A 35 -0.05 11.48 7.30
N GLN A 36 -0.57 11.60 6.08
CA GLN A 36 -0.78 12.88 5.41
C GLN A 36 -2.16 12.94 4.74
N GLN A 37 -2.78 14.12 4.78
CA GLN A 37 -4.02 14.41 4.07
C GLN A 37 -3.72 14.70 2.60
N ILE A 38 -4.56 14.20 1.69
CA ILE A 38 -4.45 14.46 0.25
C ILE A 38 -5.84 14.78 -0.32
N PRO A 39 -6.00 15.88 -1.08
CA PRO A 39 -7.33 16.31 -1.56
C PRO A 39 -7.87 15.44 -2.70
N ASP A 40 -7.05 14.57 -3.30
CA ASP A 40 -7.47 13.75 -4.43
C ASP A 40 -8.45 12.64 -3.96
N PRO A 41 -9.69 12.62 -4.48
CA PRO A 41 -10.73 11.69 -4.06
C PRO A 41 -10.39 10.23 -4.36
N GLY A 42 -9.50 9.95 -5.31
CA GLY A 42 -9.07 8.59 -5.64
C GLY A 42 -8.27 7.91 -4.53
N TYR A 43 -7.72 8.68 -3.59
CA TYR A 43 -7.05 8.17 -2.38
C TYR A 43 -7.97 8.07 -1.16
N GLY A 44 -9.14 8.74 -1.20
CA GLY A 44 -10.09 8.77 -0.10
C GLY A 44 -9.75 9.72 1.04
N GLY A 45 -8.97 10.78 0.76
CA GLY A 45 -8.69 11.89 1.68
C GLY A 45 -7.34 11.85 2.39
N ASP A 46 -6.69 10.69 2.47
CA ASP A 46 -5.41 10.54 3.17
C ASP A 46 -4.58 9.34 2.68
N ILE A 47 -3.28 9.38 2.98
CA ILE A 47 -2.29 8.36 2.64
C ILE A 47 -1.25 8.20 3.76
N LEU A 48 -0.58 7.05 3.80
CA LEU A 48 0.57 6.81 4.67
C LEU A 48 1.85 6.84 3.85
N VAL A 49 2.57 7.94 3.91
CA VAL A 49 3.84 8.16 3.23
C VAL A 49 4.94 7.37 3.92
N TYR A 50 5.81 6.70 3.15
CA TYR A 50 6.99 6.01 3.69
C TYR A 50 8.31 6.41 3.02
N LYS A 51 8.25 7.04 1.84
CA LYS A 51 9.43 7.57 1.15
C LYS A 51 8.98 8.73 0.25
N GLU A 52 9.81 9.75 0.14
CA GLU A 52 9.58 10.87 -0.77
C GLU A 52 10.88 11.40 -1.34
N ASN A 53 10.79 12.08 -2.47
CA ASN A 53 11.84 12.91 -3.02
C ASN A 53 11.22 14.16 -3.66
N ARG A 54 12.02 14.98 -4.34
CA ARG A 54 11.57 16.24 -4.96
C ARG A 54 10.42 16.10 -5.97
N ARG A 55 10.17 14.91 -6.51
CA ARG A 55 9.20 14.67 -7.60
C ARG A 55 8.14 13.63 -7.27
N TYR A 56 8.46 12.68 -6.40
CA TYR A 56 7.64 11.49 -6.18
C TYR A 56 7.51 11.18 -4.71
N LEU A 57 6.38 10.60 -4.38
CA LEU A 57 6.06 10.15 -3.04
C LEU A 57 5.55 8.71 -3.16
N TRP A 58 6.06 7.86 -2.27
CA TRP A 58 5.65 6.48 -2.14
C TRP A 58 4.84 6.35 -0.86
N ALA A 59 3.67 5.74 -0.99
CA ALA A 59 2.73 5.63 0.10
C ALA A 59 2.01 4.29 0.11
N ILE A 60 1.49 3.93 1.28
CA ILE A 60 0.43 2.96 1.44
C ILE A 60 -0.89 3.72 1.36
N HIS A 61 -1.83 3.25 0.54
CA HIS A 61 -3.13 3.89 0.39
C HIS A 61 -4.22 2.89 0.00
N ARG A 62 -5.49 3.34 0.10
CA ARG A 62 -6.65 2.59 -0.40
C ARG A 62 -6.50 2.33 -1.89
N VAL A 63 -6.96 1.17 -2.36
CA VAL A 63 -6.91 0.83 -3.78
C VAL A 63 -7.53 1.93 -4.64
N TYR A 64 -6.72 2.48 -5.55
CA TYR A 64 -7.14 3.53 -6.47
C TYR A 64 -8.02 2.94 -7.58
N THR A 65 -9.25 3.44 -7.73
CA THR A 65 -10.27 2.87 -8.63
C THR A 65 -10.72 3.82 -9.74
N LEU A 66 -10.17 5.04 -9.82
CA LEU A 66 -10.55 6.01 -10.87
C LEU A 66 -10.04 5.64 -12.26
N ASN A 67 -9.24 4.57 -12.39
CA ASN A 67 -8.89 3.95 -13.68
C ASN A 67 -9.42 2.50 -13.74
N PRO A 68 -10.63 2.26 -14.25
CA PRO A 68 -11.23 0.92 -14.27
C PRO A 68 -10.49 -0.06 -15.19
N ALA A 69 -9.78 0.43 -16.22
CA ALA A 69 -9.05 -0.43 -17.16
C ALA A 69 -7.93 -1.22 -16.47
N GLU A 70 -7.42 -0.74 -15.35
CA GLU A 70 -6.37 -1.43 -14.58
C GLU A 70 -6.90 -2.58 -13.72
N ARG A 71 -8.22 -2.64 -13.48
CA ARG A 71 -8.88 -3.73 -12.73
C ARG A 71 -8.24 -4.01 -11.36
N ARG A 72 -7.79 -2.95 -10.68
CA ARG A 72 -7.01 -3.04 -9.43
C ARG A 72 -7.80 -3.75 -8.31
N MET A 73 -9.11 -3.55 -8.25
CA MET A 73 -9.96 -4.19 -7.25
C MET A 73 -10.01 -5.70 -7.45
N GLU A 74 -10.20 -6.19 -8.68
CA GLU A 74 -10.21 -7.63 -8.95
C GLU A 74 -8.84 -8.26 -8.72
N ARG A 75 -7.77 -7.58 -9.14
CA ARG A 75 -6.39 -8.01 -8.89
C ARG A 75 -6.12 -8.17 -7.39
N LEU A 76 -6.51 -7.19 -6.58
CA LEU A 76 -6.31 -7.20 -5.14
C LEU A 76 -7.05 -8.33 -4.43
N LYS A 77 -8.22 -8.73 -4.96
CA LYS A 77 -9.01 -9.87 -4.48
C LYS A 77 -8.48 -11.24 -4.94
N SER A 78 -7.54 -11.27 -5.88
CA SER A 78 -6.97 -12.52 -6.36
C SER A 78 -6.19 -13.25 -5.27
N ALA A 79 -6.45 -14.55 -5.11
CA ALA A 79 -5.65 -15.40 -4.25
C ALA A 79 -4.18 -15.51 -4.73
N GLN A 80 -3.94 -15.34 -6.03
CA GLN A 80 -2.61 -15.47 -6.62
C GLN A 80 -1.80 -14.18 -6.41
N ALA A 81 -0.62 -14.30 -5.79
CA ALA A 81 0.29 -13.17 -5.58
C ALA A 81 0.71 -12.52 -6.90
N ASP A 82 0.93 -13.31 -7.95
CA ASP A 82 1.33 -12.83 -9.29
C ASP A 82 0.34 -11.86 -9.91
N ALA A 83 -0.96 -11.99 -9.61
CA ALA A 83 -1.97 -11.06 -10.07
C ALA A 83 -1.88 -9.67 -9.38
N ARG A 84 -1.16 -9.59 -8.26
CA ARG A 84 -1.02 -8.42 -7.37
C ARG A 84 0.37 -7.76 -7.44
N ARG A 85 1.34 -8.40 -8.10
CA ARG A 85 2.69 -7.87 -8.33
C ARG A 85 2.76 -7.02 -9.59
N SER A 86 3.71 -6.09 -9.63
CA SER A 86 3.99 -5.23 -10.79
C SER A 86 2.77 -4.40 -11.25
N ILE A 87 1.87 -4.04 -10.33
CA ILE A 87 0.63 -3.30 -10.64
C ILE A 87 0.77 -1.80 -10.42
N THR A 88 1.49 -1.41 -9.37
CA THR A 88 1.68 0.01 -9.03
C THR A 88 3.04 0.49 -9.52
N ASN A 89 3.29 1.81 -9.45
CA ASN A 89 4.60 2.37 -9.73
C ASN A 89 5.43 2.60 -8.43
N GLY A 90 5.16 1.80 -7.40
CA GLY A 90 5.87 1.85 -6.12
C GLY A 90 4.98 2.06 -4.89
N CYS A 91 3.76 2.59 -5.05
CA CYS A 91 2.81 2.64 -3.95
C CYS A 91 2.33 1.23 -3.56
N ILE A 92 1.85 1.09 -2.33
CA ILE A 92 1.26 -0.14 -1.82
C ILE A 92 -0.24 0.08 -1.67
N ASN A 93 -1.04 -0.60 -2.49
CA ASN A 93 -2.48 -0.42 -2.45
C ASN A 93 -3.14 -1.54 -1.65
N VAL A 94 -4.03 -1.19 -0.74
CA VAL A 94 -4.75 -2.15 0.10
C VAL A 94 -6.27 -1.92 0.03
N MET A 95 -7.05 -2.85 0.57
CA MET A 95 -8.49 -2.65 0.69
C MET A 95 -8.80 -1.49 1.65
N PRO A 96 -9.91 -0.75 1.46
CA PRO A 96 -10.24 0.39 2.31
C PRO A 96 -10.31 0.07 3.81
N ASP A 97 -10.85 -1.09 4.18
CA ASP A 97 -10.93 -1.54 5.58
C ASP A 97 -9.55 -1.89 6.15
N VAL A 98 -8.67 -2.47 5.33
CA VAL A 98 -7.27 -2.76 5.71
C VAL A 98 -6.49 -1.47 5.93
N TYR A 99 -6.69 -0.47 5.07
CA TYR A 99 -6.08 0.85 5.25
C TYR A 99 -6.53 1.49 6.56
N GLN A 100 -7.83 1.44 6.88
CA GLN A 100 -8.33 2.01 8.13
C GLN A 100 -7.70 1.32 9.36
N LYS A 101 -7.65 -0.01 9.36
CA LYS A 101 -6.99 -0.78 10.43
C LYS A 101 -5.52 -0.39 10.59
N LEU A 102 -4.82 -0.17 9.48
CA LEU A 102 -3.42 0.23 9.46
C LEU A 102 -3.22 1.64 10.07
N VAL A 103 -4.10 2.58 9.74
CA VAL A 103 -4.07 3.94 10.31
C VAL A 103 -4.29 3.90 11.82
N ASP A 104 -5.30 3.15 12.26
CA ASP A 104 -5.72 3.07 13.66
C ASP A 104 -4.66 2.41 14.56
N CYS A 105 -3.97 1.38 14.06
CA CYS A 105 -2.99 0.64 14.85
C CYS A 105 -1.56 1.16 14.74
N CYS A 106 -1.17 1.66 13.56
CA CYS A 106 0.22 1.56 13.13
C CYS A 106 0.68 2.73 12.23
N SER A 107 -0.08 3.83 12.18
CA SER A 107 0.22 5.00 11.31
C SER A 107 1.58 5.68 11.56
N ARG A 108 2.22 5.40 12.70
CA ARG A 108 3.55 5.92 13.09
C ARG A 108 4.59 4.81 13.30
N ASP A 109 4.25 3.58 12.94
CA ASP A 109 5.14 2.45 13.11
C ASP A 109 6.25 2.42 12.05
N VAL A 110 7.28 1.63 12.36
CA VAL A 110 8.29 1.21 11.39
C VAL A 110 7.64 0.29 10.35
N LEU A 111 7.87 0.61 9.08
CA LEU A 111 7.56 -0.22 7.92
C LEU A 111 8.81 -0.96 7.48
N VAL A 112 8.71 -2.28 7.32
CA VAL A 112 9.75 -3.12 6.73
C VAL A 112 9.22 -3.70 5.42
N ILE A 113 9.92 -3.48 4.32
CA ILE A 113 9.60 -4.00 3.00
C ILE A 113 10.66 -5.05 2.62
N LEU A 114 10.21 -6.29 2.43
CA LEU A 114 11.02 -7.48 2.12
C LEU A 114 10.72 -8.03 0.72
#